data_AF-A0A844B9N0-F1
#
_entry.id   AF-A0A844B9N0-F1
#
_cell.length_a   1.000
_cell.length_b   1.000
_cell.length_c   1.000
_cell.angle_alpha   90.00
_cell.angle_beta   90.00
_cell.angle_gamma   90.00
#
_symmetry.space_group_name_H-M   'P 1'
#
loop_
_entity.id
_entity.type
_entity.pdbx_description
1 polymer ?
#
loop_
_entity_poly.entity_id
_entity_poly.type
_entity_poly.pdbx_seq_one_letter_code
_entity_poly.pdbx_strand_id
1 'polypeptide(L)'
;MATDKKKFDPAPLTDTGALYSARDFRAQTNAVEKDTDSAWDMWVEANKSIEQKPPGDQGYARTGPVSLTSDHASTMSTVPAKLGEDPGSESEARMRRRNRVATVDDAMLEARRNNRVCPRPNHWQTLYEMLPNRTKSKPTPPLIGPLWNSTPSITKRTCLREHFEWADQHGVLAQVMNFMKTLPETDWFHMDD
;
A
#
# COMPACT_ATOMS: atom_id res chain seq x y z
N MET A 1 -16.10 -52.25 48.70
CA MET A 1 -15.22 -51.18 48.19
C MET A 1 -16.07 -50.28 47.31
N ALA A 2 -16.04 -48.98 47.63
CA ALA A 2 -16.99 -47.97 47.18
C ALA A 2 -16.82 -47.61 45.68
N THR A 3 -17.94 -47.32 45.04
CA THR A 3 -18.01 -46.81 43.66
C THR A 3 -17.86 -45.30 43.66
N ASP A 4 -16.75 -44.81 43.09
CA ASP A 4 -16.49 -43.37 42.95
C ASP A 4 -17.15 -42.84 41.67
N LYS A 5 -18.28 -42.14 41.83
CA LYS A 5 -18.99 -41.47 40.73
C LYS A 5 -18.44 -40.05 40.56
N LYS A 6 -17.53 -39.87 39.61
CA LYS A 6 -17.14 -38.54 39.10
C LYS A 6 -18.38 -37.84 38.52
N LYS A 7 -18.82 -36.77 39.19
CA LYS A 7 -19.77 -35.78 38.68
C LYS A 7 -19.11 -35.06 37.50
N PHE A 8 -19.75 -35.10 36.33
CA PHE A 8 -19.35 -34.36 35.13
C PHE A 8 -20.31 -33.18 34.99
N ASP A 9 -19.79 -31.96 34.99
CA ASP A 9 -20.60 -30.77 34.76
C ASP A 9 -21.08 -30.74 33.29
N PRO A 10 -22.36 -30.43 33.01
CA PRO A 10 -22.87 -30.47 31.64
C PRO A 10 -22.29 -29.32 30.81
N ALA A 11 -21.83 -29.67 29.61
CA ALA A 11 -21.26 -28.76 28.62
C ALA A 11 -22.26 -27.66 28.19
N PRO A 12 -21.76 -26.48 27.77
CA PRO A 12 -22.63 -25.39 27.31
C PRO A 12 -23.43 -25.83 26.08
N LEU A 13 -24.73 -25.59 26.16
CA LEU A 13 -25.74 -25.90 25.14
C LEU A 13 -25.69 -24.89 23.99
N THR A 14 -26.01 -25.31 22.77
CA THR A 14 -26.27 -24.39 21.65
C THR A 14 -27.53 -23.56 21.92
N ASP A 15 -27.73 -22.46 21.17
CA ASP A 15 -28.96 -21.63 21.24
C ASP A 15 -30.25 -22.41 20.91
N THR A 16 -30.10 -23.59 20.29
CA THR A 16 -31.17 -24.54 19.98
C THR A 16 -31.30 -25.69 20.99
N GLY A 17 -30.54 -25.67 22.09
CA GLY A 17 -30.62 -26.66 23.15
C GLY A 17 -29.91 -28.00 22.88
N ALA A 18 -29.03 -28.07 21.87
CA ALA A 18 -28.28 -29.28 21.53
C ALA A 18 -26.83 -29.22 22.07
N LEU A 19 -26.23 -30.39 22.30
CA LEU A 19 -24.82 -30.53 22.66
C LEU A 19 -23.94 -30.35 21.40
N TYR A 20 -22.97 -29.45 21.46
CA TYR A 20 -21.98 -29.28 20.40
C TYR A 20 -21.26 -30.61 20.09
N SER A 21 -21.28 -31.04 18.83
CA SER A 21 -20.53 -32.21 18.38
C SER A 21 -19.17 -31.79 17.83
N ALA A 22 -18.16 -32.66 17.93
CA ALA A 22 -16.82 -32.42 17.39
C ALA A 22 -16.77 -32.31 15.85
N ARG A 23 -17.92 -32.44 15.16
CA ARG A 23 -18.06 -32.29 13.71
C ARG A 23 -18.67 -30.96 13.27
N ASP A 24 -19.06 -30.10 14.22
CA ASP A 24 -19.62 -28.77 13.91
C ASP A 24 -18.51 -27.71 13.67
N PHE A 25 -17.24 -28.12 13.75
CA PHE A 25 -16.10 -27.27 13.42
C PHE A 25 -15.95 -27.12 11.90
N ARG A 26 -16.39 -25.94 11.44
CA ARG A 26 -16.24 -25.32 10.10
C ARG A 26 -17.25 -25.81 9.06
N ALA A 27 -18.31 -25.02 8.91
CA ALA A 27 -18.88 -24.80 7.59
C ALA A 27 -17.73 -24.38 6.65
N GLN A 28 -17.33 -25.28 5.76
CA GLN A 28 -16.59 -24.91 4.57
C GLN A 28 -17.49 -23.95 3.81
N THR A 29 -17.16 -22.67 3.79
CA THR A 29 -17.66 -21.80 2.73
C THR A 29 -17.12 -22.38 1.45
N ASN A 30 -17.92 -23.18 0.74
CA ASN A 30 -17.62 -23.56 -0.63
C ASN A 30 -17.62 -22.25 -1.43
N ALA A 31 -16.45 -21.62 -1.53
CA ALA A 31 -16.20 -20.64 -2.55
C ALA A 31 -16.38 -21.41 -3.86
N VAL A 32 -17.50 -21.19 -4.53
CA VAL A 32 -17.67 -21.64 -5.90
C VAL A 32 -16.66 -20.84 -6.71
N GLU A 33 -15.46 -21.38 -6.89
CA GLU A 33 -14.51 -20.94 -7.89
C GLU A 33 -15.17 -21.20 -9.24
N LYS A 34 -16.00 -20.26 -9.70
CA LYS A 34 -16.35 -20.18 -11.12
C LYS A 34 -15.04 -19.89 -11.82
N ASP A 35 -14.64 -20.77 -12.74
CA ASP A 35 -13.42 -20.67 -13.53
C ASP A 35 -13.14 -19.22 -13.93
N THR A 36 -11.96 -18.72 -13.58
CA THR A 36 -11.52 -17.34 -13.85
C THR A 36 -11.56 -16.96 -15.33
N ASP A 37 -11.57 -17.95 -16.23
CA ASP A 37 -11.71 -17.75 -17.67
C ASP A 37 -13.15 -17.39 -18.07
N SER A 38 -14.15 -17.87 -17.32
CA SER A 38 -15.57 -17.62 -17.62
C SER A 38 -15.96 -16.14 -17.43
N ALA A 39 -15.28 -15.42 -16.52
CA ALA A 39 -15.50 -14.00 -16.32
C ALA A 39 -14.99 -13.15 -17.49
N TRP A 40 -13.86 -13.54 -18.10
CA TRP A 40 -13.32 -12.87 -19.28
C TRP A 40 -14.15 -13.16 -20.52
N ASP A 41 -14.62 -14.39 -20.70
CA ASP A 41 -15.52 -14.74 -21.82
C ASP A 41 -16.84 -13.97 -21.74
N MET A 42 -17.44 -13.86 -20.55
CA MET A 42 -18.64 -13.04 -20.35
C MET A 42 -18.41 -11.56 -20.70
N TRP A 43 -17.23 -11.02 -20.37
CA TRP A 43 -16.87 -9.65 -20.72
C TRP A 43 -16.68 -9.48 -22.25
N VAL A 44 -16.01 -10.42 -22.91
CA VAL A 44 -15.82 -10.41 -24.38
C VAL A 44 -17.16 -10.53 -25.12
N GLU A 45 -18.06 -11.39 -24.64
CA GLU A 45 -19.41 -11.57 -25.19
C GLU A 45 -20.26 -10.29 -25.04
N ALA A 46 -20.17 -9.62 -23.89
CA ALA A 46 -20.82 -8.34 -23.64
C ALA A 46 -20.29 -7.23 -24.57
N ASN A 47 -18.99 -7.22 -24.86
CA ASN A 47 -18.42 -6.21 -25.76
C ASN A 47 -18.80 -6.45 -27.23
N LYS A 48 -18.88 -7.71 -27.67
CA LYS A 48 -19.38 -8.07 -29.01
C LYS A 48 -20.84 -7.67 -29.23
N SER A 49 -21.67 -7.81 -28.21
CA SER A 49 -23.09 -7.43 -28.27
C SER A 49 -23.31 -5.91 -28.28
N ILE A 50 -22.36 -5.13 -27.75
CA ILE A 50 -22.33 -3.66 -27.93
C ILE A 50 -22.01 -3.29 -29.39
N GLU A 51 -21.09 -4.02 -30.03
CA GLU A 51 -20.61 -3.71 -31.38
C GLU A 51 -21.61 -4.10 -32.49
N GLN A 52 -22.47 -5.10 -32.24
CA GLN A 52 -23.48 -5.56 -33.21
C GLN A 52 -24.81 -4.78 -33.18
N LYS A 53 -24.96 -3.77 -32.32
CA LYS A 53 -26.22 -3.01 -32.25
C LYS A 53 -26.33 -2.04 -33.45
N PRO A 54 -27.34 -2.17 -34.33
CA PRO A 54 -27.52 -1.26 -35.46
C PRO A 54 -27.79 0.18 -34.98
N PRO A 55 -27.40 1.19 -35.78
CA PRO A 55 -27.31 2.59 -35.36
C PRO A 55 -28.68 3.30 -35.31
N GLY A 56 -29.63 2.76 -34.54
CA GLY A 56 -31.00 3.24 -34.53
C GLY A 56 -31.74 3.24 -33.19
N ASP A 57 -31.28 2.53 -32.15
CA ASP A 57 -32.10 2.40 -30.93
C ASP A 57 -31.32 2.65 -29.63
N GLN A 58 -31.67 3.79 -29.01
CA GLN A 58 -30.94 4.49 -27.95
C GLN A 58 -30.92 3.74 -26.61
N GLY A 59 -29.86 3.93 -25.85
CA GLY A 59 -29.76 3.44 -24.46
C GLY A 59 -28.72 4.13 -23.59
N TYR A 60 -27.88 5.02 -24.12
CA TYR A 60 -27.04 5.90 -23.32
C TYR A 60 -27.00 7.27 -23.99
N ALA A 61 -27.45 8.30 -23.28
CA ALA A 61 -27.28 9.68 -23.70
C ALA A 61 -25.78 9.94 -23.87
N ARG A 62 -25.39 10.35 -25.08
CA ARG A 62 -24.03 10.77 -25.39
C ARG A 62 -23.69 11.94 -24.47
N THR A 63 -22.86 11.73 -23.46
CA THR A 63 -22.18 12.80 -22.71
C THR A 63 -21.12 13.43 -23.61
N GLY A 64 -21.57 14.00 -24.73
CA GLY A 64 -20.78 14.93 -25.50
C GLY A 64 -20.77 16.28 -24.77
N PRO A 65 -19.70 17.08 -24.90
CA PRO A 65 -19.70 18.44 -24.39
C PRO A 65 -20.86 19.22 -25.02
N VAL A 66 -21.66 19.87 -24.17
CA VAL A 66 -22.75 20.76 -24.58
C VAL A 66 -22.18 21.83 -25.49
N SER A 67 -22.61 21.85 -26.76
CA SER A 67 -22.35 22.99 -27.65
C SER A 67 -23.29 24.12 -27.25
N LEU A 68 -22.79 25.03 -26.40
CA LEU A 68 -23.48 26.27 -26.08
C LEU A 68 -23.46 27.16 -27.32
N THR A 69 -24.64 27.37 -27.91
CA THR A 69 -24.86 28.43 -28.89
C THR A 69 -24.64 29.77 -28.21
N SER A 70 -23.74 30.55 -28.81
CA SER A 70 -23.31 31.87 -28.39
C SER A 70 -24.46 32.86 -28.58
N ASP A 71 -25.12 33.24 -27.50
CA ASP A 71 -25.94 34.47 -27.42
C ASP A 71 -26.15 34.82 -25.95
N HIS A 72 -25.09 35.27 -25.27
CA HIS A 72 -25.16 36.21 -24.16
C HIS A 72 -23.75 36.73 -23.90
N ALA A 73 -23.47 37.87 -24.54
CA ALA A 73 -22.31 38.70 -24.29
C ALA A 73 -22.40 39.32 -22.88
N SER A 74 -21.99 38.54 -21.89
CA SER A 74 -21.44 39.05 -20.63
C SER A 74 -20.10 38.36 -20.46
N THR A 75 -19.10 38.92 -21.14
CA THR A 75 -17.70 38.55 -20.96
C THR A 75 -17.31 38.86 -19.52
N MET A 76 -17.48 37.90 -18.61
CA MET A 76 -16.58 37.82 -17.47
C MET A 76 -15.22 37.47 -18.05
N SER A 77 -14.38 38.50 -18.16
CA SER A 77 -12.97 38.37 -18.49
C SER A 77 -12.34 37.54 -17.37
N THR A 78 -12.31 36.23 -17.55
CA THR A 78 -11.35 35.35 -16.87
C THR A 78 -9.99 35.68 -17.46
N VAL A 79 -9.45 36.81 -17.02
CA VAL A 79 -8.02 37.05 -17.08
C VAL A 79 -7.41 35.83 -16.40
N PRO A 80 -6.53 35.05 -17.05
CA PRO A 80 -5.74 34.10 -16.30
C PRO A 80 -5.06 34.94 -15.23
N ALA A 81 -5.40 34.68 -13.97
CA ALA A 81 -4.71 35.29 -12.85
C ALA A 81 -3.25 35.00 -13.11
N LYS A 82 -2.52 36.04 -13.53
CA LYS A 82 -1.09 35.97 -13.73
C LYS A 82 -0.60 35.52 -12.36
N LEU A 83 -0.17 34.27 -12.29
CA LEU A 83 0.35 33.65 -11.08
C LEU A 83 1.49 34.58 -10.67
N GLY A 84 1.19 35.47 -9.73
CA GLY A 84 2.19 36.33 -9.14
C GLY A 84 3.21 35.37 -8.57
N GLU A 85 4.37 35.31 -9.21
CA GLU A 85 5.59 34.81 -8.63
C GLU A 85 5.83 35.71 -7.42
N ASP A 86 5.18 35.39 -6.30
CA ASP A 86 5.48 35.99 -5.03
C ASP A 86 6.75 35.28 -4.55
N PRO A 87 7.93 35.92 -4.61
CA PRO A 87 9.17 35.31 -4.16
C PRO A 87 9.14 34.95 -2.66
N GLY A 88 8.13 35.42 -1.91
CA GLY A 88 7.85 35.02 -0.53
C GLY A 88 7.18 33.64 -0.39
N SER A 89 6.38 33.20 -1.37
CA SER A 89 5.58 31.97 -1.25
C SER A 89 6.42 30.70 -1.38
N GLU A 90 7.38 30.67 -2.31
CA GLU A 90 8.29 29.53 -2.44
C GLU A 90 9.27 29.44 -1.27
N SER A 91 9.74 30.58 -0.77
CA SER A 91 10.68 30.62 0.35
C SER A 91 10.01 30.19 1.66
N GLU A 92 8.78 30.63 1.93
CA GLU A 92 7.98 30.13 3.06
C GLU A 92 7.59 28.67 2.90
N ALA A 93 7.13 28.23 1.71
CA ALA A 93 6.80 26.83 1.47
C ALA A 93 8.03 25.93 1.61
N ARG A 94 9.19 26.38 1.14
CA ARG A 94 10.48 25.67 1.30
C ARG A 94 10.96 25.67 2.74
N MET A 95 10.72 26.73 3.51
CA MET A 95 11.04 26.80 4.94
C MET A 95 10.11 25.90 5.76
N ARG A 96 8.80 25.90 5.46
CA ARG A 96 7.82 24.96 6.03
C ARG A 96 8.17 23.50 5.71
N ARG A 97 8.65 23.20 4.49
CA ARG A 97 9.16 21.86 4.13
C ARG A 97 10.43 21.49 4.89
N ARG A 98 11.35 22.43 5.13
CA ARG A 98 12.55 22.19 5.96
C ARG A 98 12.22 21.90 7.42
N ASN A 99 11.13 22.44 7.93
CA ASN A 99 10.71 22.31 9.33
C ASN A 99 9.66 21.23 9.59
N ARG A 100 9.29 20.42 8.58
CA ARG A 100 8.38 19.29 8.80
C ARG A 100 9.13 18.16 9.51
N VAL A 101 8.51 17.62 10.55
CA VAL A 101 8.90 16.34 11.14
C VAL A 101 8.84 15.29 10.03
N ALA A 102 9.97 14.64 9.74
CA ALA A 102 10.03 13.62 8.71
C ALA A 102 9.10 12.46 9.11
N THR A 103 8.20 12.07 8.22
CA THR A 103 7.30 10.93 8.43
C THR A 103 7.86 9.66 7.79
N VAL A 104 7.37 8.50 8.21
CA VAL A 104 7.72 7.21 7.59
C VAL A 104 7.40 7.22 6.09
N ASP A 105 6.28 7.82 5.70
CA ASP A 105 5.90 7.95 4.28
C ASP A 105 6.88 8.82 3.50
N ASP A 106 7.38 9.92 4.07
CA ASP A 106 8.43 10.72 3.44
C ASP A 106 9.71 9.90 3.22
N ALA A 107 10.05 9.03 4.17
CA ALA A 107 11.20 8.12 4.04
C ALA A 107 10.99 7.06 2.97
N MET A 108 9.79 6.48 2.90
CA MET A 108 9.44 5.54 1.84
C MET A 108 9.41 6.20 0.47
N LEU A 109 8.98 7.47 0.37
CA LEU A 109 9.03 8.24 -0.88
C LEU A 109 10.47 8.48 -1.33
N GLU A 110 11.36 8.83 -0.41
CA GLU A 110 12.80 8.98 -0.70
C GLU A 110 13.42 7.65 -1.17
N ALA A 111 13.10 6.54 -0.49
CA ALA A 111 13.58 5.20 -0.82
C ALA A 111 13.07 4.65 -2.17
N ARG A 112 11.99 5.22 -2.72
CA ARG A 112 11.37 4.78 -4.00
C ARG A 112 11.73 5.67 -5.19
N ARG A 113 12.48 6.75 -4.97
CA ARG A 113 12.97 7.60 -6.09
C ARG A 113 13.75 6.75 -7.08
N ASN A 114 13.71 7.10 -8.35
CA ASN A 114 14.47 6.42 -9.40
C ASN A 114 14.29 4.89 -9.43
N ASN A 115 13.10 4.37 -9.09
CA ASN A 115 12.82 2.94 -9.04
C ASN A 115 13.67 2.14 -8.02
N ARG A 116 14.21 2.83 -7.01
CA ARG A 116 14.94 2.22 -5.89
C ARG A 116 14.02 1.30 -5.06
N VAL A 117 14.61 0.25 -4.50
CA VAL A 117 13.94 -0.77 -3.68
C VAL A 117 14.46 -0.73 -2.26
N CYS A 118 15.78 -0.87 -2.09
CA CYS A 118 16.47 -0.83 -0.81
C CYS A 118 17.94 -0.41 -1.01
N PRO A 119 18.65 0.02 0.03
CA PRO A 119 20.10 0.17 -0.02
C PRO A 119 20.78 -1.19 -0.26
N ARG A 120 22.00 -1.16 -0.81
CA ARG A 120 22.86 -2.35 -0.90
C ARG A 120 23.17 -2.92 0.49
N PRO A 121 23.48 -4.22 0.62
CA PRO A 121 23.62 -4.89 1.91
C PRO A 121 24.54 -4.19 2.93
N ASN A 122 25.69 -3.67 2.49
CA ASN A 122 26.63 -2.95 3.37
C ASN A 122 26.01 -1.70 3.99
N HIS A 123 25.38 -0.85 3.16
CA HIS A 123 24.74 0.38 3.61
C HIS A 123 23.45 0.11 4.38
N TRP A 124 22.74 -0.96 4.05
CA TRP A 124 21.57 -1.39 4.81
C TRP A 124 21.97 -1.88 6.21
N GLN A 125 23.10 -2.57 6.34
CA GLN A 125 23.64 -2.92 7.66
C GLN A 125 23.99 -1.69 8.48
N THR A 126 24.63 -0.67 7.90
CA THR A 126 24.90 0.61 8.57
C THR A 126 23.60 1.30 9.01
N LEU A 127 22.58 1.30 8.16
CA LEU A 127 21.26 1.84 8.51
C LEU A 127 20.68 1.13 9.73
N TYR A 128 20.70 -0.21 9.69
CA TYR A 128 20.27 -1.02 10.81
C TYR A 128 21.04 -0.61 12.07
N GLU A 129 22.38 -0.53 12.01
CA GLU A 129 23.30 -0.11 13.07
C GLU A 129 23.03 1.27 13.69
N MET A 130 22.29 2.16 13.04
CA MET A 130 21.86 3.43 13.64
C MET A 130 20.61 3.32 14.53
N LEU A 131 19.83 2.23 14.44
CA LEU A 131 18.59 2.10 15.19
C LEU A 131 18.86 1.84 16.68
N PRO A 132 18.18 2.49 17.64
CA PRO A 132 18.35 2.20 19.06
C PRO A 132 17.54 0.98 19.50
N ASN A 133 17.87 0.43 20.67
CA ASN A 133 17.08 -0.58 21.42
C ASN A 133 16.66 -1.84 20.64
N ARG A 134 17.49 -2.27 19.69
CA ARG A 134 17.19 -3.45 18.87
C ARG A 134 17.30 -4.72 19.70
N THR A 135 16.31 -5.59 19.53
CA THR A 135 16.30 -6.95 20.07
C THR A 135 16.68 -7.92 18.95
N LYS A 136 17.08 -9.16 19.28
CA LYS A 136 17.40 -10.20 18.28
C LYS A 136 16.25 -10.47 17.27
N SER A 137 15.02 -10.11 17.62
CA SER A 137 13.83 -10.34 16.79
C SER A 137 13.19 -9.07 16.21
N LYS A 138 13.52 -7.87 16.73
CA LYS A 138 12.87 -6.61 16.33
C LYS A 138 13.83 -5.41 16.34
N PRO A 139 13.86 -4.60 15.28
CA PRO A 139 13.20 -4.83 14.01
C PRO A 139 13.85 -6.01 13.26
N THR A 140 13.17 -6.54 12.24
CA THR A 140 13.67 -7.69 11.46
C THR A 140 15.10 -7.40 11.00
N PRO A 141 16.08 -8.29 11.20
CA PRO A 141 17.45 -8.03 10.78
C PRO A 141 17.51 -7.83 9.26
N PRO A 142 18.43 -6.97 8.76
CA PRO A 142 18.60 -6.77 7.33
C PRO A 142 18.96 -8.09 6.66
N LEU A 143 18.44 -8.29 5.45
CA LEU A 143 18.77 -9.45 4.64
C LEU A 143 20.18 -9.25 4.11
N ILE A 144 21.13 -10.10 4.53
CA ILE A 144 22.53 -10.01 4.12
C ILE A 144 22.95 -11.34 3.45
N GLY A 145 23.84 -11.26 2.46
CA GLY A 145 24.47 -12.42 1.83
C GLY A 145 23.55 -13.17 0.85
N PRO A 146 23.59 -14.52 0.79
CA PRO A 146 22.84 -15.30 -0.19
C PRO A 146 21.32 -15.09 -0.10
N LEU A 147 20.80 -14.87 1.11
CA LEU A 147 19.39 -14.65 1.36
C LEU A 147 18.89 -13.33 0.73
N TRP A 148 19.76 -12.33 0.64
CA TRP A 148 19.42 -11.07 -0.02
C TRP A 148 19.21 -11.24 -1.52
N ASN A 149 20.01 -12.07 -2.18
CA ASN A 149 19.87 -12.36 -3.61
C ASN A 149 18.62 -13.19 -3.93
N SER A 150 18.23 -14.11 -3.05
CA SER A 150 17.06 -14.98 -3.27
C SER A 150 15.73 -14.35 -2.86
N THR A 151 15.76 -13.25 -2.10
CA THR A 151 14.54 -12.59 -1.61
C THR A 151 13.97 -11.64 -2.67
N PRO A 152 12.66 -11.71 -2.97
CA PRO A 152 12.05 -10.80 -3.94
C PRO A 152 12.06 -9.34 -3.45
N SER A 153 12.12 -8.41 -4.41
CA SER A 153 12.22 -6.96 -4.16
C SER A 153 11.09 -6.39 -3.30
N ILE A 154 9.88 -6.96 -3.38
CA ILE A 154 8.75 -6.56 -2.52
C ILE A 154 9.06 -6.83 -1.04
N THR A 155 9.58 -8.02 -0.72
CA THR A 155 9.95 -8.37 0.66
C THR A 155 11.08 -7.49 1.18
N LYS A 156 12.05 -7.14 0.32
CA LYS A 156 13.10 -6.17 0.65
C LYS A 156 12.52 -4.81 1.06
N ARG A 157 11.55 -4.28 0.29
CA ARG A 157 10.86 -3.02 0.64
C ARG A 157 10.09 -3.11 1.95
N THR A 158 9.41 -4.22 2.21
CA THR A 158 8.66 -4.40 3.46
C THR A 158 9.60 -4.37 4.67
N CYS A 159 10.74 -5.06 4.61
CA CYS A 159 11.75 -5.04 5.67
C CYS A 159 12.31 -3.63 5.90
N LEU A 160 12.60 -2.89 4.82
CA LEU A 160 13.06 -1.50 4.94
C LEU A 160 12.01 -0.60 5.60
N ARG A 161 10.73 -0.77 5.28
CA ARG A 161 9.64 -0.02 5.92
C ARG A 161 9.59 -0.29 7.42
N GLU A 162 9.71 -1.55 7.85
CA GLU A 162 9.76 -1.90 9.28
C GLU A 162 10.92 -1.18 10.00
N HIS A 163 12.08 -1.00 9.34
CA HIS A 163 13.18 -0.21 9.90
C HIS A 163 12.82 1.27 10.06
N PHE A 164 12.10 1.86 9.12
CA PHE A 164 11.64 3.25 9.26
C PHE A 164 10.57 3.42 10.32
N GLU A 165 9.61 2.49 10.41
CA GLU A 165 8.63 2.48 11.49
C GLU A 165 9.31 2.36 12.86
N TRP A 166 10.34 1.51 12.96
CA TRP A 166 11.15 1.41 14.18
C TRP A 166 11.89 2.71 14.48
N ALA A 167 12.50 3.33 13.47
CA ALA A 167 13.21 4.60 13.60
C ALA A 167 12.29 5.73 14.07
N ASP A 168 11.04 5.75 13.57
CA ASP A 168 10.02 6.72 13.94
C ASP A 168 9.58 6.57 15.40
N GLN A 169 9.28 5.33 15.82
CA GLN A 169 8.93 5.01 17.22
C GLN A 169 10.00 5.44 18.23
N HIS A 170 11.26 5.49 17.81
CA HIS A 170 12.40 5.85 18.65
C HIS A 170 12.94 7.27 18.38
N GLY A 171 12.30 8.05 17.51
CA GLY A 171 12.68 9.44 17.22
C GLY A 171 14.01 9.60 16.46
N VAL A 172 14.56 8.54 15.86
CA VAL A 172 15.82 8.58 15.08
C VAL A 172 15.58 8.65 13.56
N LEU A 173 14.33 8.72 13.12
CA LEU A 173 13.96 8.74 11.70
C LEU A 173 14.65 9.86 10.90
N ALA A 174 14.79 11.05 11.48
CA ALA A 174 15.46 12.18 10.82
C ALA A 174 16.93 11.89 10.50
N GLN A 175 17.63 11.16 11.39
CA GLN A 175 19.03 10.78 11.19
C GLN A 175 19.16 9.74 10.08
N VAL A 176 18.29 8.72 10.09
CA VAL A 176 18.20 7.70 9.05
C VAL A 176 17.90 8.32 7.69
N MET A 177 16.97 9.29 7.65
CA MET A 177 16.64 10.04 6.44
C MET A 177 17.82 10.84 5.89
N ASN A 178 18.61 11.46 6.76
CA ASN A 178 19.80 12.18 6.34
C ASN A 178 20.84 11.23 5.73
N PHE A 179 21.05 10.07 6.36
CA PHE A 179 21.93 9.03 5.84
C PHE A 179 21.48 8.55 4.44
N MET A 180 20.20 8.31 4.23
CA MET A 180 19.69 7.91 2.91
C MET A 180 19.94 8.95 1.82
N LYS A 181 19.82 10.24 2.16
CA LYS A 181 20.09 11.34 1.21
C LYS A 181 21.57 11.46 0.84
N THR A 182 22.46 10.97 1.69
CA THR A 182 23.91 10.93 1.39
C THR A 182 24.33 9.75 0.51
N LEU A 183 23.48 8.73 0.35
CA LEU A 183 23.82 7.55 -0.45
C LEU A 183 23.75 7.87 -1.96
N PRO A 184 24.81 7.60 -2.74
CA PRO A 184 24.77 7.72 -4.19
C PRO A 184 23.90 6.62 -4.81
N GLU A 185 23.43 6.83 -6.03
CA GLU A 185 22.54 5.88 -6.74
C GLU A 185 23.14 4.48 -6.85
N THR A 186 24.47 4.36 -7.00
CA THR A 186 25.19 3.08 -7.11
C THR A 186 25.06 2.19 -5.86
N ASP A 187 24.76 2.79 -4.72
CA ASP A 187 24.59 2.09 -3.44
C ASP A 187 23.13 1.72 -3.16
N TRP A 188 22.24 1.95 -4.12
CA TRP A 188 20.87 1.45 -4.11
C TRP A 188 20.74 0.20 -4.97
N PHE A 189 19.73 -0.60 -4.64
CA PHE A 189 19.25 -1.71 -5.44
C PHE A 189 17.95 -1.27 -6.12
N HIS A 190 17.85 -1.53 -7.42
CA HIS A 190 16.73 -1.13 -8.26
C HIS A 190 15.80 -2.30 -8.53
N MET A 191 14.58 -2.03 -9.01
CA MET A 191 13.65 -3.13 -9.36
C MET A 191 14.11 -3.95 -10.57
N ASP A 192 14.95 -3.38 -11.43
CA ASP A 192 15.37 -3.96 -12.70
C ASP A 192 16.71 -4.73 -12.60
N ASP A 193 17.31 -4.78 -11.40
CA ASP A 193 18.54 -5.53 -11.06
C ASP A 193 18.22 -6.98 -10.59
#